data_AF-A0A1H0X1L1-F1
#
_entry.id   AF-A0A1H0X1L1-F1
#
_cell.length_a   1.000
_cell.length_b   1.000
_cell.length_c   1.000
_cell.angle_alpha   90.00
_cell.angle_beta   90.00
_cell.angle_gamma   90.00
#
_symmetry.space_group_name_H-M   'P 1'
#
loop_
_entity.id
_entity.type
_entity.pdbx_description
1 polymer ?
#
loop_
_entity_poly.entity_id
_entity_poly.type
_entity_poly.pdbx_seq_one_letter_code
_entity_poly.pdbx_strand_id
1 'polypeptide(L)'
;MTLSFAATSVEWRGASYPEAGQHPGVLAFYLIGNLYMSYATAHGAWLCRASARQTYSGARQSLTVAALGLIVCLLGTHLPRVLSTTGRLLLGTDPVPGTAHWTPPLLAIGSGLFFLGIGYPGLRTGIIKARL
;
A
#
# COMPACT_ATOMS: atom_id res chain seq x y z
N MET A 1 -1.60 -21.15 1.38
CA MET A 1 -2.48 -20.07 0.86
C MET A 1 -3.88 -20.57 0.45
N THR A 2 -4.20 -21.84 0.66
CA THR A 2 -5.48 -22.49 0.31
C THR A 2 -6.54 -22.42 1.42
N LEU A 3 -6.15 -22.23 2.68
CA LEU A 3 -7.07 -22.26 3.83
C LEU A 3 -7.99 -21.03 3.94
N SER A 4 -7.52 -19.82 3.60
CA SER A 4 -8.35 -18.61 3.62
C SER A 4 -9.33 -18.54 2.44
N PHE A 5 -9.00 -19.17 1.32
CA PHE A 5 -9.87 -19.26 0.14
C PHE A 5 -11.04 -20.24 0.32
N ALA A 6 -10.88 -21.24 1.20
CA ALA A 6 -11.92 -22.18 1.58
C ALA A 6 -12.91 -21.63 2.63
N ALA A 7 -12.53 -20.54 3.33
CA ALA A 7 -13.32 -19.95 4.42
C ALA A 7 -14.31 -18.85 3.97
N THR A 8 -14.28 -18.44 2.70
CA THR A 8 -15.22 -17.48 2.12
C THR A 8 -16.17 -18.21 1.19
N SER A 9 -17.48 -18.20 1.49
CA SER A 9 -18.48 -18.71 0.55
C SER A 9 -18.39 -17.93 -0.77
N VAL A 10 -18.69 -18.60 -1.88
CA VAL A 10 -18.49 -18.07 -3.25
C VAL A 10 -19.15 -16.70 -3.43
N GLU A 11 -20.27 -16.48 -2.75
CA GLU A 11 -21.05 -15.24 -2.76
C GLU A 11 -20.33 -14.00 -2.19
N TRP A 12 -19.31 -14.17 -1.34
CA TRP A 12 -18.55 -13.06 -0.73
C TRP A 12 -17.19 -12.83 -1.38
N ARG A 13 -16.88 -13.52 -2.47
CA ARG A 13 -15.64 -13.30 -3.22
C ARG A 13 -15.73 -11.95 -3.94
N GLY A 14 -14.82 -11.04 -3.60
CA GLY A 14 -14.79 -9.69 -4.17
C GLY A 14 -15.67 -8.66 -3.44
N ALA A 15 -16.31 -9.05 -2.32
CA ALA A 15 -17.05 -8.12 -1.47
C ALA A 15 -16.15 -6.98 -1.01
N SER A 16 -16.64 -5.75 -1.10
CA SER A 16 -15.86 -4.57 -0.75
C SER A 16 -15.66 -4.45 0.78
N TYR A 17 -14.66 -3.68 1.23
CA TYR A 17 -14.37 -3.45 2.66
C TYR A 17 -15.58 -3.05 3.53
N PRO A 18 -16.53 -2.22 3.03
CA PRO A 18 -17.77 -1.92 3.75
C PRO A 18 -18.67 -3.16 3.97
N GLU A 19 -18.72 -4.06 2.99
CA GLU A 19 -19.56 -5.26 2.98
C GLU A 19 -18.94 -6.43 3.75
N ALA A 20 -17.61 -6.42 3.90
CA ALA A 20 -16.86 -7.44 4.64
C ALA A 20 -17.14 -7.47 6.15
N GLY A 21 -17.77 -6.44 6.71
CA GLY A 21 -17.96 -6.27 8.16
C GLY A 21 -18.76 -7.37 8.85
N GLN A 22 -19.51 -8.18 8.11
CA GLN A 22 -20.38 -9.23 8.66
C GLN A 22 -19.78 -10.65 8.57
N HIS A 23 -18.64 -10.83 7.88
CA HIS A 23 -18.08 -12.15 7.60
C HIS A 23 -16.63 -12.29 8.10
N PRO A 24 -16.37 -13.08 9.17
CA PRO A 24 -15.04 -13.19 9.76
C PRO A 24 -14.00 -13.78 8.79
N GLY A 25 -14.41 -14.67 7.88
CA GLY A 25 -13.53 -15.22 6.84
C GLY A 25 -13.04 -14.17 5.84
N VAL A 26 -13.90 -13.22 5.47
CA VAL A 26 -13.56 -12.12 4.56
C VAL A 26 -12.63 -11.12 5.25
N LEU A 27 -12.91 -10.80 6.52
CA LEU A 27 -12.02 -9.97 7.35
C LEU A 27 -10.64 -10.61 7.52
N ALA A 28 -10.55 -11.92 7.77
CA ALA A 28 -9.28 -12.62 7.88
C ALA A 28 -8.47 -12.57 6.58
N PHE A 29 -9.12 -12.75 5.42
CA PHE A 29 -8.49 -12.58 4.11
C PHE A 29 -7.92 -11.16 3.92
N TYR A 30 -8.73 -10.14 4.22
CA TYR A 30 -8.29 -8.76 4.12
C TYR A 30 -7.16 -8.41 5.09
N LEU A 31 -7.18 -8.97 6.30
CA LEU A 31 -6.12 -8.77 7.28
C LEU A 31 -4.79 -9.29 6.75
N ILE A 32 -4.75 -10.50 6.20
CA ILE A 32 -3.54 -11.09 5.61
C ILE A 32 -3.03 -10.21 4.46
N GLY A 33 -3.93 -9.78 3.55
CA GLY A 33 -3.58 -8.89 2.45
C GLY A 33 -3.00 -7.55 2.92
N ASN A 34 -3.62 -6.94 3.94
CA ASN A 34 -3.16 -5.67 4.50
C ASN A 34 -1.82 -5.80 5.23
N LEU A 35 -1.59 -6.90 5.95
CA LEU A 35 -0.30 -7.19 6.59
C LEU A 35 0.80 -7.35 5.55
N TYR A 36 0.55 -8.11 4.48
CA TYR A 36 1.48 -8.25 3.38
C TYR A 36 1.79 -6.91 2.72
N MET A 37 0.76 -6.12 2.39
CA MET A 37 0.96 -4.81 1.77
C MET A 37 1.68 -3.82 2.70
N SER A 38 1.42 -3.88 4.00
CA SER A 38 2.15 -3.09 5.01
C SER A 38 3.63 -3.48 5.01
N TYR A 39 3.93 -4.78 5.03
CA TYR A 39 5.30 -5.27 4.95
C TYR A 39 5.98 -4.83 3.64
N ALA A 40 5.33 -5.05 2.49
CA ALA A 40 5.89 -4.75 1.17
C ALA A 40 6.19 -3.26 1.00
N THR A 41 5.28 -2.38 1.45
CA THR A 41 5.48 -0.93 1.36
C THR A 41 6.56 -0.44 2.33
N ALA A 42 6.62 -0.98 3.56
CA ALA A 42 7.70 -0.68 4.50
C ALA A 42 9.07 -1.14 3.98
N HIS A 43 9.15 -2.38 3.50
CA HIS A 43 10.37 -2.95 2.96
C HIS A 43 10.83 -2.21 1.70
N GLY A 44 9.91 -1.91 0.77
CA GLY A 44 10.20 -1.12 -0.42
C GLY A 44 10.68 0.28 -0.07
N ALA A 45 10.07 0.96 0.91
CA ALA A 45 10.53 2.27 1.36
C ALA A 45 11.94 2.22 1.94
N TRP A 46 12.25 1.18 2.71
CA TRP A 46 13.59 0.94 3.23
C TRP A 46 14.59 0.70 2.11
N LEU A 47 14.29 -0.15 1.14
CA LEU A 47 15.14 -0.41 -0.04
C LEU A 47 15.42 0.89 -0.81
N CYS A 48 14.38 1.66 -1.13
CA CYS A 48 14.53 2.94 -1.82
C CYS A 48 15.45 3.89 -1.04
N ARG A 49 15.30 4.00 0.28
CA ARG A 49 16.20 4.83 1.10
C ARG A 49 17.62 4.29 1.18
N ALA A 50 17.79 2.97 1.30
CA ALA A 50 19.10 2.33 1.32
C ALA A 50 19.85 2.59 0.02
N SER A 51 19.20 2.39 -1.13
CA SER A 51 19.77 2.67 -2.45
C SER A 51 20.03 4.18 -2.67
N ALA A 52 19.15 5.05 -2.16
CA ALA A 52 19.34 6.51 -2.26
C ALA A 52 20.62 6.98 -1.57
N ARG A 53 21.04 6.32 -0.47
CA ARG A 53 22.29 6.62 0.25
C ARG A 53 23.53 6.25 -0.54
N GLN A 54 23.42 5.32 -1.49
CA GLN A 54 24.52 4.80 -2.30
C GLN A 54 24.60 5.46 -3.69
N THR A 55 23.75 6.44 -3.99
CA THR A 55 23.59 7.02 -5.33
C THR A 55 23.83 8.53 -5.36
N TYR A 56 24.24 9.08 -6.52
CA TYR A 56 24.44 10.51 -6.78
C TYR A 56 23.11 11.31 -6.86
N SER A 57 23.23 12.65 -6.82
CA SER A 57 22.15 13.60 -6.47
C SER A 57 20.78 13.36 -7.12
N GLY A 58 20.71 13.21 -8.44
CA GLY A 58 19.43 13.09 -9.16
C GLY A 58 18.67 11.78 -8.89
N ALA A 59 19.37 10.65 -8.89
CA ALA A 59 18.76 9.36 -8.59
C ALA A 59 18.51 9.18 -7.08
N ARG A 60 19.32 9.81 -6.22
CA ARG A 60 19.04 9.91 -4.78
C ARG A 60 17.72 10.63 -4.49
N GLN A 61 17.45 11.76 -5.15
CA GLN A 61 16.18 12.49 -4.99
C GLN A 61 15.00 11.64 -5.46
N SER A 62 15.12 11.03 -6.64
CA SER A 62 14.10 10.18 -7.25
C SER A 62 13.73 8.99 -6.35
N LEU A 63 14.73 8.28 -5.82
CA LEU A 63 14.54 7.21 -4.84
C LEU A 63 13.97 7.70 -3.50
N THR A 64 14.30 8.92 -3.08
CA THR A 64 13.72 9.52 -1.86
C THR A 64 12.24 9.79 -2.04
N VAL A 65 11.83 10.34 -3.19
CA VAL A 65 10.41 10.55 -3.53
C VAL A 65 9.68 9.22 -3.62
N ALA A 66 10.29 8.20 -4.23
CA ALA A 66 9.72 6.86 -4.28
C ALA A 66 9.49 6.28 -2.87
N ALA A 67 10.48 6.40 -1.98
CA ALA A 67 10.36 5.97 -0.59
C ALA A 67 9.25 6.72 0.17
N LEU A 68 9.10 8.02 -0.06
CA LEU A 68 8.02 8.82 0.56
C LEU A 68 6.65 8.35 0.09
N GLY A 69 6.48 8.07 -1.21
CA GLY A 69 5.24 7.51 -1.75
C GLY A 69 4.84 6.19 -1.07
N LEU A 70 5.80 5.29 -0.89
CA LEU A 70 5.58 4.02 -0.17
C LEU A 70 5.26 4.24 1.32
N ILE A 71 5.89 5.21 1.97
CA ILE A 71 5.58 5.57 3.37
C ILE A 71 4.15 6.12 3.48
N VAL A 72 3.70 6.94 2.53
CA VAL A 72 2.31 7.43 2.48
C VAL A 72 1.34 6.27 2.31
N CYS A 73 1.61 5.30 1.42
CA CYS A 73 0.79 4.09 1.30
C CYS A 73 0.78 3.25 2.60
N LEU A 74 1.93 3.10 3.24
CA LEU A 74 2.06 2.34 4.47
C LEU A 74 1.21 2.95 5.60
N LEU A 75 1.49 4.21 5.94
CA LEU A 75 0.90 4.89 7.10
C LEU A 75 -0.52 5.39 6.82
N GLY A 76 -0.79 5.81 5.59
CA GLY A 76 -2.08 6.36 5.18
C GLY A 76 -3.06 5.32 4.63
N THR A 77 -2.67 4.06 4.46
CA THR A 77 -3.57 3.04 3.91
C THR A 77 -3.42 1.71 4.60
N HIS A 78 -2.25 1.09 4.54
CA HIS A 78 -2.11 -0.32 4.93
C HIS A 78 -2.18 -0.52 6.45
N LEU A 79 -1.44 0.26 7.25
CA LEU A 79 -1.52 0.19 8.72
C LEU A 79 -2.94 0.46 9.24
N PRO A 80 -3.62 1.55 8.82
CA PRO A 80 -4.99 1.81 9.24
C PRO A 80 -5.96 0.68 8.88
N ARG A 81 -5.82 0.08 7.70
CA ARG A 81 -6.63 -1.09 7.31
C ARG A 81 -6.31 -2.32 8.12
N VAL A 82 -5.05 -2.57 8.50
CA VAL A 82 -4.69 -3.62 9.46
C VAL A 82 -5.41 -3.38 10.78
N LEU A 83 -5.32 -2.18 11.35
CA LEU A 83 -5.94 -1.84 12.64
C LEU A 83 -7.47 -1.98 12.59
N SER A 84 -8.11 -1.42 11.56
CA SER A 84 -9.56 -1.51 11.37
C SER A 84 -10.03 -2.96 11.22
N THR A 85 -9.34 -3.76 10.38
CA THR A 85 -9.71 -5.17 10.16
C THR A 85 -9.48 -6.02 11.41
N THR A 86 -8.38 -5.76 12.13
CA THR A 86 -8.05 -6.47 13.37
C THR A 86 -9.05 -6.15 14.48
N GLY A 87 -9.40 -4.87 14.66
CA GLY A 87 -10.40 -4.46 15.63
C GLY A 87 -11.77 -5.07 15.34
N ARG A 88 -12.20 -5.05 14.08
CA ARG A 88 -13.48 -5.66 13.68
C ARG A 88 -13.48 -7.17 13.92
N LEU A 89 -12.36 -7.85 13.67
CA LEU A 89 -12.23 -9.30 13.84
C LEU A 89 -12.13 -9.74 15.30
N LEU A 90 -11.37 -9.02 16.13
CA LEU A 90 -11.07 -9.42 17.52
C LEU A 90 -11.98 -8.76 18.55
N LEU A 91 -12.41 -7.52 18.30
CA LEU A 91 -13.14 -6.69 19.26
C LEU A 91 -14.57 -6.39 18.80
N GLY A 92 -14.98 -6.85 17.61
CA GLY A 92 -16.28 -6.54 17.03
C GLY A 92 -16.53 -5.06 16.77
N THR A 93 -15.48 -4.22 16.82
CA THR A 93 -15.57 -2.76 16.74
C THR A 93 -14.52 -2.21 15.79
N ASP A 94 -14.80 -1.07 15.15
CA ASP A 94 -13.83 -0.42 14.26
C ASP A 94 -13.05 0.67 15.03
N PRO A 95 -11.78 0.42 15.42
CA PRO A 95 -10.98 1.40 16.16
C PRO A 95 -10.57 2.60 15.30
N VAL A 96 -10.67 2.48 13.97
CA VAL A 96 -10.33 3.54 13.03
C VAL A 96 -11.51 3.74 12.07
N PRO A 97 -12.60 4.38 12.53
CA PRO A 97 -13.81 4.53 11.74
C PRO A 97 -13.54 5.36 10.47
N GLY A 98 -14.26 5.01 9.40
CA GLY A 98 -14.14 5.69 8.12
C GLY A 98 -12.89 5.33 7.30
N THR A 99 -12.09 4.34 7.74
CA THR A 99 -10.89 3.85 7.01
C THR A 99 -11.16 3.58 5.52
N ALA A 100 -12.36 3.11 5.15
CA ALA A 100 -12.72 2.88 3.76
C ALA A 100 -12.81 4.16 2.89
N HIS A 101 -13.07 5.32 3.48
CA HIS A 101 -13.30 6.57 2.73
C HIS A 101 -12.01 7.35 2.45
N TRP A 102 -11.09 7.40 3.41
CA TRP A 102 -9.89 8.23 3.29
C TRP A 102 -8.63 7.45 2.88
N THR A 103 -8.61 6.12 3.02
CA THR A 103 -7.46 5.33 2.56
C THR A 103 -7.33 5.25 1.03
N PRO A 104 -8.40 5.19 0.19
CA PRO A 104 -8.24 5.20 -1.26
C PRO A 104 -7.54 6.46 -1.83
N PRO A 105 -7.90 7.71 -1.46
CA PRO A 105 -7.19 8.87 -1.97
C PRO A 105 -5.73 8.92 -1.47
N LEU A 106 -5.44 8.51 -0.22
CA LEU A 106 -4.05 8.43 0.27
C LEU A 106 -3.22 7.37 -0.48
N LEU A 107 -3.82 6.22 -0.80
CA LEU A 107 -3.19 5.20 -1.63
C LEU A 107 -2.86 5.75 -3.02
N ALA A 108 -3.77 6.52 -3.63
CA ALA A 108 -3.55 7.15 -4.92
C ALA A 108 -2.41 8.17 -4.88
N ILE A 109 -2.37 9.03 -3.85
CA ILE A 109 -1.30 10.00 -3.63
C ILE A 109 0.05 9.29 -3.44
N GLY A 110 0.12 8.31 -2.54
CA GLY A 110 1.35 7.56 -2.28
C GLY A 110 1.85 6.80 -3.52
N SER A 111 0.94 6.17 -4.26
CA SER A 111 1.27 5.47 -5.50
C SER A 111 1.76 6.44 -6.58
N GLY A 112 1.12 7.61 -6.72
CA GLY A 112 1.55 8.65 -7.65
C GLY A 112 2.96 9.16 -7.35
N LEU A 113 3.27 9.42 -6.09
CA LEU A 113 4.62 9.79 -5.65
C LEU A 113 5.64 8.67 -5.93
N PHE A 114 5.26 7.41 -5.67
CA PHE A 114 6.12 6.26 -5.96
C PHE A 114 6.49 6.17 -7.44
N PHE A 115 5.48 6.21 -8.32
CA PHE A 115 5.71 6.16 -9.77
C PHE A 115 6.45 7.39 -10.29
N LEU A 116 6.19 8.58 -9.74
CA LEU A 116 6.96 9.77 -10.08
C LEU A 116 8.44 9.58 -9.72
N GLY A 117 8.71 9.06 -8.51
CA GLY A 117 10.07 8.79 -8.05
C GLY A 117 10.82 7.76 -8.90
N ILE A 118 10.15 6.73 -9.42
CA ILE A 118 10.79 5.71 -10.27
C ILE A 118 10.87 6.13 -11.74
N GLY A 119 9.82 6.78 -12.26
CA GLY A 119 9.68 7.11 -13.68
C GLY A 119 10.47 8.35 -14.11
N TYR A 120 10.66 9.32 -13.21
CA TYR A 120 11.31 10.59 -13.54
C TYR A 120 12.72 10.45 -14.14
N PRO A 121 13.64 9.61 -13.61
CA PRO A 121 14.95 9.39 -14.21
C PRO A 121 14.89 8.88 -15.65
N GLY A 122 13.99 7.93 -15.93
CA GLY A 122 13.81 7.36 -17.26
C GLY A 122 13.29 8.39 -18.26
N LEU A 123 12.29 9.17 -17.85
CA LEU A 123 11.69 10.22 -18.67
C LEU A 123 12.70 11.35 -18.96
N ARG A 124 13.49 11.77 -17.96
CA ARG A 124 14.57 12.74 -18.14
C ARG A 124 15.62 12.26 -19.15
N THR A 125 16.09 11.02 -19.01
CA THR A 125 17.07 10.43 -19.94
C THR A 125 16.51 10.32 -21.36
N GLY A 126 15.24 9.94 -21.51
CA GLY A 126 14.56 9.89 -22.81
C GLY A 126 14.51 11.24 -23.50
N ILE A 127 14.13 12.31 -22.78
CA ILE A 127 14.09 13.67 -23.33
C ILE A 127 15.47 14.13 -23.78
N ILE A 128 16.52 13.87 -22.99
CA ILE A 128 17.89 14.26 -23.36
C ILE A 128 18.32 13.55 -24.64
N LYS A 129 18.07 12.25 -24.75
CA LYS A 129 18.39 11.46 -25.96
C LYS A 129 17.63 11.91 -27.19
N ALA A 130 16.36 12.32 -27.06
CA ALA A 130 15.56 12.80 -28.19
C ALA A 130 15.97 14.20 -28.70
N ARG A 131 16.78 14.93 -27.94
CA ARG A 131 17.29 16.27 -28.29
C ARG A 131 18.70 16.25 -28.89
N LEU A 132 19.38 15.10 -28.87
CA LEU A 132 20.68 14.85 -29.48
C LEU A 132 20.48 14.18 -30.84
#